data_AF-V9EXI5-F1
#
_entry.id   AF-V9EXI5-F1
#
_cell.length_a   1.000
_cell.length_b   1.000
_cell.length_c   1.000
_cell.angle_alpha   90.00
_cell.angle_beta   90.00
_cell.angle_gamma   90.00
#
_symmetry.space_group_name_H-M   'P 1'
#
loop_
_entity.id
_entity.type
_entity.pdbx_description
1 polymer ?
#
loop_
_entity_poly.entity_id
_entity_poly.type
_entity_poly.pdbx_seq_one_letter_code
_entity_poly.pdbx_strand_id
1 'polypeptide(L)'
;MSTTTPHNMKYRFLGNSGLLVSRLSFGSWVTFDAQLDFEKAYSIMEHAYKQGINFFDNAEVYENGCSELVMGKVVKAGIERGAWTREDLVISTKLFFGTKPGPNQGGNSRKHIVEGMKASLKRFELDYVDLVFCHRADPFTPMEETVRAMNYVIEQGWAFYWGTSEWTAQEIIEACEIADRLGLIRPVFDQPQYHILERSRVEYDFDVLYKKYNYGLTTWSPLASGILTGKYSKGIPEGSRLSIPLYKNLLANGLEEKIAKV
;
A
#
# COMPACT_ATOMS: atom_id res chain seq x y z
N MET A 1 -0.60 -4.59 31.42
CA MET A 1 -1.43 -5.70 30.90
C MET A 1 -2.44 -5.07 29.94
N SER A 2 -2.20 -5.17 28.63
CA SER A 2 -3.09 -4.60 27.62
C SER A 2 -4.37 -5.44 27.55
N THR A 3 -5.50 -4.83 27.87
CA THR A 3 -6.83 -5.41 27.71
C THR A 3 -7.19 -5.36 26.24
N THR A 4 -6.65 -6.27 25.43
CA THR A 4 -7.10 -6.42 24.05
C THR A 4 -8.53 -6.95 24.09
N THR A 5 -9.45 -6.19 23.50
CA THR A 5 -10.83 -6.62 23.33
C THR A 5 -10.80 -7.87 22.45
N PRO A 6 -11.47 -8.98 22.82
CA PRO A 6 -11.47 -10.18 21.99
C PRO A 6 -12.05 -9.85 20.61
N HIS A 7 -11.22 -10.02 19.57
CA HIS A 7 -11.59 -9.85 18.17
C HIS A 7 -11.48 -11.17 17.42
N ASN A 8 -12.21 -11.31 16.31
CA ASN A 8 -12.18 -12.51 15.47
C ASN A 8 -11.16 -12.43 14.30
N MET A 9 -10.32 -11.38 14.25
CA MET A 9 -9.32 -11.21 13.19
C MET A 9 -8.39 -12.41 13.08
N LYS A 10 -8.11 -12.83 11.85
CA LYS A 10 -7.11 -13.86 11.54
C LYS A 10 -5.87 -13.19 10.97
N TYR A 11 -4.71 -13.64 11.43
CA TYR A 11 -3.41 -13.18 10.92
C TYR A 11 -2.81 -14.25 10.01
N ARG A 12 -2.04 -13.81 9.02
CA ARG A 12 -1.32 -14.67 8.07
C ARG A 12 0.06 -14.11 7.82
N PHE A 13 1.01 -14.99 7.57
CA PHE A 13 2.33 -14.57 7.10
C PHE A 13 2.18 -13.85 5.76
N LEU A 14 2.89 -12.74 5.60
CA LEU A 14 2.94 -12.03 4.33
C LEU A 14 3.93 -12.74 3.40
N GLY A 15 3.40 -13.68 2.61
CA GLY A 15 4.21 -14.54 1.74
C GLY A 15 5.17 -15.41 2.53
N ASN A 16 6.43 -15.46 2.08
CA ASN A 16 7.49 -16.24 2.70
C ASN A 16 8.23 -15.51 3.82
N SER A 17 7.68 -14.41 4.33
CA SER A 17 8.26 -13.65 5.43
C SER A 17 7.80 -14.17 6.80
N GLY A 18 8.50 -13.77 7.86
CA GLY A 18 8.06 -13.97 9.24
C GLY A 18 7.03 -12.94 9.73
N LEU A 19 6.63 -11.99 8.88
CA LEU A 19 5.72 -10.91 9.28
C LEU A 19 4.26 -11.38 9.23
N LEU A 20 3.56 -11.25 10.36
CA LEU A 20 2.13 -11.51 10.46
C LEU A 20 1.33 -10.24 10.19
N VAL A 21 0.44 -10.30 9.20
CA VAL A 21 -0.51 -9.22 8.90
C VAL A 21 -1.94 -9.70 9.09
N SER A 22 -2.82 -8.79 9.52
CA SER A 22 -4.26 -9.02 9.59
C SER A 22 -4.81 -9.32 8.20
N ARG A 23 -5.79 -10.24 8.12
CA ARG A 23 -6.40 -10.63 6.83
C ARG A 23 -7.08 -9.47 6.10
N LEU A 24 -7.48 -8.43 6.83
CA LEU A 24 -7.90 -7.15 6.28
C LEU A 24 -6.90 -6.09 6.70
N SER A 25 -6.57 -5.18 5.79
CA SER A 25 -5.78 -3.98 6.04
C SER A 25 -6.63 -2.73 5.84
N PHE A 26 -6.13 -1.60 6.34
CA PHE A 26 -6.76 -0.30 6.16
C PHE A 26 -5.87 0.61 5.31
N GLY A 27 -6.33 0.95 4.09
CA GLY A 27 -5.62 1.86 3.20
C GLY A 27 -6.16 3.29 3.30
N SER A 28 -5.28 4.30 3.19
CA SER A 28 -5.62 5.72 3.36
C SER A 28 -6.02 6.46 2.08
N TRP A 29 -5.93 5.81 0.90
CA TRP A 29 -6.16 6.44 -0.40
C TRP A 29 -7.56 7.05 -0.53
N VAL A 30 -7.63 8.29 -1.03
CA VAL A 30 -8.84 9.14 -1.19
C VAL A 30 -9.46 9.60 0.14
N THR A 31 -9.24 8.88 1.23
CA THR A 31 -9.94 9.14 2.49
C THR A 31 -9.20 10.12 3.39
N PHE A 32 -7.90 9.93 3.58
CA PHE A 32 -7.13 10.76 4.52
C PHE A 32 -6.79 12.10 3.84
N ASP A 33 -7.08 13.21 4.53
CA ASP A 33 -6.99 14.61 4.09
C ASP A 33 -8.08 15.08 3.11
N ALA A 34 -8.39 14.33 2.04
CA ALA A 34 -9.43 14.74 1.09
C ALA A 34 -10.88 14.59 1.59
N GLN A 35 -11.14 13.65 2.51
CA GLN A 35 -12.50 13.35 3.00
C GLN A 35 -12.63 13.33 4.53
N LEU A 36 -11.52 13.19 5.26
CA LEU A 36 -11.49 13.02 6.71
C LEU A 36 -10.54 14.02 7.36
N ASP A 37 -11.05 14.73 8.36
CA ASP A 37 -10.23 15.46 9.32
C ASP A 37 -9.48 14.48 10.27
N PHE A 38 -8.56 15.03 11.06
CA PHE A 38 -7.73 14.25 12.00
C PHE A 38 -8.55 13.38 12.96
N GLU A 39 -9.63 13.92 13.56
CA GLU A 39 -10.40 13.19 14.58
C GLU A 39 -11.13 12.00 13.98
N LYS A 40 -11.67 12.14 12.76
CA LYS A 40 -12.28 11.01 12.04
C LYS A 40 -11.22 9.99 11.62
N ALA A 41 -10.07 10.43 11.11
CA ALA A 41 -8.99 9.53 10.75
C ALA A 41 -8.51 8.72 11.96
N TYR A 42 -8.35 9.37 13.12
CA TYR A 42 -8.01 8.72 14.38
C TYR A 42 -9.08 7.71 14.80
N SER A 43 -10.35 8.12 14.85
CA SER A 43 -11.45 7.25 15.28
C SER A 43 -11.58 5.99 14.41
N ILE A 44 -11.42 6.13 13.09
CA ILE A 44 -11.50 4.99 12.16
C ILE A 44 -10.29 4.05 12.33
N MET A 45 -9.08 4.59 12.42
CA MET A 45 -7.88 3.78 12.63
C MET A 45 -7.91 3.07 13.99
N GLU A 46 -8.37 3.75 15.04
CA GLU A 46 -8.53 3.16 16.37
C GLU A 46 -9.59 2.05 16.38
N HIS A 47 -10.72 2.27 15.70
CA HIS A 47 -11.72 1.23 15.55
C HIS A 47 -11.17 0.01 14.79
N ALA A 48 -10.47 0.22 13.67
CA ALA A 48 -9.84 -0.85 12.90
C ALA A 48 -8.86 -1.66 13.76
N TYR A 49 -8.01 -0.98 14.53
CA TYR A 49 -7.06 -1.59 15.44
C TYR A 49 -7.76 -2.42 16.54
N LYS A 50 -8.79 -1.87 17.17
CA LYS A 50 -9.61 -2.60 18.17
C LYS A 50 -10.28 -3.86 17.60
N GLN A 51 -10.53 -3.90 16.29
CA GLN A 51 -11.02 -5.09 15.58
C GLN A 51 -9.90 -6.05 15.11
N GLY A 52 -8.65 -5.78 15.48
CA GLY A 52 -7.49 -6.61 15.20
C GLY A 52 -6.73 -6.27 13.91
N ILE A 53 -7.10 -5.20 13.18
CA ILE A 53 -6.32 -4.77 12.01
C ILE A 53 -4.99 -4.21 12.50
N ASN A 54 -3.88 -4.81 12.06
CA ASN A 54 -2.54 -4.29 12.36
C ASN A 54 -1.89 -3.62 11.14
N PHE A 55 -2.37 -3.88 9.92
CA PHE A 55 -1.75 -3.39 8.70
C PHE A 55 -2.46 -2.14 8.14
N PHE A 56 -1.73 -1.03 8.10
CA PHE A 56 -2.16 0.28 7.62
C PHE A 56 -1.31 0.75 6.43
N ASP A 57 -1.97 1.05 5.31
CA ASP A 57 -1.33 1.32 4.02
C ASP A 57 -1.46 2.78 3.57
N ASN A 58 -0.35 3.33 3.05
CA ASN A 58 -0.26 4.70 2.56
C ASN A 58 0.66 4.80 1.33
N ALA A 59 0.83 5.97 0.74
CA ALA A 59 1.82 6.24 -0.30
C ALA A 59 2.27 7.70 -0.29
N GLU A 60 3.48 7.98 -0.77
CA GLU A 60 4.02 9.34 -0.79
C GLU A 60 3.13 10.33 -1.57
N VAL A 61 2.43 9.84 -2.60
CA VAL A 61 1.61 10.65 -3.51
C VAL A 61 0.21 10.93 -2.98
N TYR A 62 -0.27 10.16 -2.00
CA TYR A 62 -1.65 10.28 -1.54
C TYR A 62 -1.88 11.67 -0.93
N GLU A 63 -2.78 12.43 -1.56
CA GLU A 63 -3.00 13.86 -1.29
C GLU A 63 -1.69 14.66 -1.24
N ASN A 64 -0.80 14.42 -2.20
CA ASN A 64 0.50 15.10 -2.31
C ASN A 64 1.34 15.02 -1.01
N GLY A 65 1.26 13.90 -0.30
CA GLY A 65 1.98 13.62 0.95
C GLY A 65 1.20 13.98 2.21
N CYS A 66 0.06 14.66 2.12
CA CYS A 66 -0.75 14.98 3.29
C CYS A 66 -1.30 13.73 4.00
N SER A 67 -1.57 12.66 3.25
CA SER A 67 -2.05 11.40 3.84
C SER A 67 -1.06 10.81 4.84
N GLU A 68 0.25 10.90 4.57
CA GLU A 68 1.30 10.43 5.48
C GLU A 68 1.42 11.32 6.72
N LEU A 69 1.27 12.65 6.56
CA LEU A 69 1.22 13.58 7.69
C LEU A 69 0.05 13.28 8.63
N VAL A 70 -1.14 13.02 8.08
CA VAL A 70 -2.33 12.68 8.87
C VAL A 70 -2.13 11.35 9.59
N MET A 71 -1.69 10.30 8.89
CA MET A 71 -1.46 8.99 9.50
C MET A 71 -0.37 9.05 10.57
N GLY A 72 0.72 9.80 10.35
CA GLY A 72 1.77 10.02 11.35
C GLY A 72 1.22 10.64 12.64
N LYS A 73 0.42 11.70 12.52
CA LYS A 73 -0.28 12.32 13.67
C LYS A 73 -1.21 11.33 14.39
N VAL A 74 -1.95 10.51 13.64
CA VAL A 74 -2.86 9.50 14.20
C VAL A 74 -2.07 8.44 14.98
N VAL A 75 -0.98 7.93 14.41
CA VAL A 75 -0.11 6.93 15.06
C VAL A 75 0.46 7.49 16.36
N LYS A 76 1.01 8.71 16.33
CA LYS A 76 1.54 9.41 17.50
C LYS A 76 0.49 9.61 18.58
N ALA A 77 -0.69 10.12 18.22
CA ALA A 77 -1.79 10.30 19.15
C ALA A 77 -2.27 8.97 19.75
N GLY A 78 -2.26 7.88 18.98
CA GLY A 78 -2.61 6.55 19.49
C GLY A 78 -1.62 6.01 20.50
N ILE A 79 -0.32 6.24 20.28
CA ILE A 79 0.73 5.91 21.25
C ILE A 79 0.56 6.75 22.53
N GLU A 80 0.40 8.06 22.41
CA GLU A 80 0.21 8.97 23.53
C GLU A 80 -1.05 8.66 24.36
N ARG A 81 -2.12 8.21 23.69
CA ARG A 81 -3.40 7.80 24.31
C ARG A 81 -3.39 6.35 24.81
N GLY A 82 -2.30 5.60 24.59
CA GLY A 82 -2.18 4.21 25.01
C GLY A 82 -3.07 3.22 24.25
N ALA A 83 -3.48 3.56 23.03
CA ALA A 83 -4.29 2.69 22.17
C ALA A 83 -3.45 1.55 21.57
N TRP A 84 -2.18 1.82 21.22
CA TRP A 84 -1.20 0.87 20.66
C TRP A 84 0.23 1.36 20.94
N THR A 85 1.22 0.49 20.75
CA THR A 85 2.63 0.88 20.57
C THR A 85 2.99 0.94 19.09
N ARG A 86 4.19 1.42 18.72
CA ARG A 86 4.62 1.41 17.32
C ARG A 86 4.77 -0.02 16.78
N GLU A 87 5.22 -0.93 17.64
CA GLU A 87 5.48 -2.35 17.34
C GLU A 87 4.21 -3.16 17.14
N ASP A 88 3.06 -2.67 17.63
CA ASP A 88 1.76 -3.30 17.39
C ASP A 88 1.29 -3.10 15.93
N LEU A 89 1.84 -2.11 15.22
CA LEU A 89 1.40 -1.69 13.89
C LEU A 89 2.35 -2.18 12.79
N VAL A 90 1.77 -2.57 11.67
CA VAL A 90 2.44 -2.75 10.39
C VAL A 90 2.06 -1.55 9.51
N ILE A 91 3.02 -0.69 9.20
CA ILE A 91 2.80 0.52 8.40
C ILE A 91 3.50 0.37 7.06
N SER A 92 2.82 0.72 5.96
CA SER A 92 3.45 0.81 4.64
C SER A 92 3.45 2.19 4.03
N THR A 93 4.42 2.41 3.15
CA THR A 93 4.35 3.46 2.13
C THR A 93 4.81 2.95 0.77
N LYS A 94 4.52 3.72 -0.29
CA LYS A 94 4.88 3.41 -1.67
C LYS A 94 5.59 4.59 -2.29
N LEU A 95 6.65 4.29 -3.04
CA LEU A 95 7.49 5.25 -3.72
C LEU A 95 7.35 5.04 -5.22
N PHE A 96 7.09 6.12 -5.95
CA PHE A 96 7.16 6.23 -7.42
C PHE A 96 6.74 7.62 -7.88
N PHE A 97 5.71 8.20 -7.26
CA PHE A 97 5.13 9.47 -7.65
C PHE A 97 5.41 10.50 -6.54
N GLY A 98 6.54 11.19 -6.63
CA GLY A 98 6.94 12.15 -5.60
C GLY A 98 6.06 13.37 -5.50
N THR A 99 6.22 14.09 -4.38
CA THR A 99 5.41 15.27 -4.03
C THR A 99 6.05 16.61 -4.45
N LYS A 100 7.22 16.57 -5.10
CA LYS A 100 7.99 17.76 -5.48
C LYS A 100 8.19 17.79 -6.98
N PRO A 101 7.99 18.92 -7.65
CA PRO A 101 8.23 19.03 -9.09
C PRO A 101 9.71 18.86 -9.42
N GLY A 102 10.01 18.18 -10.53
CA GLY A 102 11.37 18.10 -11.07
C GLY A 102 11.61 16.89 -11.97
N PRO A 103 12.78 16.82 -12.64
CA PRO A 103 13.10 15.72 -13.56
C PRO A 103 13.26 14.37 -12.86
N ASN A 104 13.60 14.38 -11.57
CA ASN A 104 13.76 13.19 -10.74
C ASN A 104 12.67 13.09 -9.67
N GLN A 105 11.47 13.60 -9.98
CA GLN A 105 10.34 13.62 -9.04
C GLN A 105 9.69 12.25 -8.84
N GLY A 106 10.12 11.21 -9.56
CA GLY A 106 9.47 9.92 -9.52
C GLY A 106 10.29 8.81 -10.16
N GLY A 107 9.65 7.65 -10.32
CA GLY A 107 10.26 6.41 -10.80
C GLY A 107 10.91 5.59 -9.70
N ASN A 108 11.62 4.54 -10.10
CA ASN A 108 12.29 3.61 -9.20
C ASN A 108 13.82 3.77 -9.21
N SER A 109 14.31 4.93 -9.66
CA SER A 109 15.73 5.29 -9.56
C SER A 109 16.19 5.28 -8.10
N ARG A 110 17.46 4.97 -7.87
CA ARG A 110 18.05 4.99 -6.53
C ARG A 110 17.88 6.35 -5.87
N LYS A 111 18.01 7.43 -6.64
CA LYS A 111 17.81 8.80 -6.15
C LYS A 111 16.40 8.97 -5.60
N HIS A 112 15.37 8.64 -6.38
CA HIS A 112 13.98 8.83 -5.96
C HIS A 112 13.62 7.90 -4.80
N ILE A 113 14.00 6.62 -4.83
CA ILE A 113 13.72 5.68 -3.74
C ILE A 113 14.30 6.18 -2.41
N VAL A 114 15.57 6.60 -2.41
CA VAL A 114 16.23 7.05 -1.16
C VAL A 114 15.65 8.39 -0.67
N GLU A 115 15.46 9.36 -1.56
CA GLU A 115 14.92 10.68 -1.18
C GLU A 115 13.44 10.59 -0.79
N GLY A 116 12.64 9.81 -1.53
CA GLY A 116 11.23 9.56 -1.27
C GLY A 116 11.01 8.82 0.05
N MET A 117 11.82 7.80 0.37
CA MET A 117 11.74 7.11 1.66
C MET A 117 11.99 8.07 2.82
N LYS A 118 13.08 8.84 2.78
CA LYS A 118 13.42 9.84 3.81
C LYS A 118 12.32 10.90 3.96
N ALA A 119 11.78 11.37 2.83
CA ALA A 119 10.68 12.34 2.85
C ALA A 119 9.41 11.75 3.47
N SER A 120 9.09 10.50 3.16
CA SER A 120 7.93 9.79 3.72
C SER A 120 8.06 9.59 5.23
N LEU A 121 9.20 9.07 5.70
CA LEU A 121 9.49 8.94 7.14
C LEU A 121 9.37 10.26 7.88
N LYS A 122 9.89 11.35 7.29
CA LYS A 122 9.76 12.69 7.85
C LYS A 122 8.29 13.12 7.96
N ARG A 123 7.45 12.83 6.96
CA ARG A 123 6.01 13.15 7.00
C ARG A 123 5.27 12.30 8.03
N PHE A 124 5.63 11.04 8.18
CA PHE A 124 5.05 10.18 9.22
C PHE A 124 5.51 10.53 10.63
N GLU A 125 6.63 11.25 10.80
CA GLU A 125 7.36 11.34 12.09
C GLU A 125 7.73 9.94 12.62
N LEU A 126 8.20 9.05 11.75
CA LEU A 126 8.63 7.69 12.09
C LEU A 126 10.08 7.45 11.68
N ASP A 127 10.76 6.56 12.41
CA ASP A 127 12.11 6.12 12.06
C ASP A 127 12.12 5.04 10.96
N TYR A 128 11.04 4.25 10.89
CA TYR A 128 10.88 3.16 9.92
C TYR A 128 9.41 2.93 9.55
N VAL A 129 9.21 2.37 8.34
CA VAL A 129 7.98 1.66 7.96
C VAL A 129 8.24 0.16 8.00
N ASP A 130 7.21 -0.65 8.13
CA ASP A 130 7.37 -2.11 8.08
C ASP A 130 7.57 -2.56 6.63
N LEU A 131 6.81 -1.95 5.71
CA LEU A 131 6.76 -2.32 4.30
C LEU A 131 7.00 -1.09 3.41
N VAL A 132 7.96 -1.17 2.49
CA VAL A 132 8.12 -0.18 1.41
C VAL A 132 7.81 -0.80 0.05
N PHE A 133 7.02 -0.11 -0.77
CA PHE A 133 6.63 -0.59 -2.09
C PHE A 133 7.27 0.24 -3.19
N CYS A 134 7.70 -0.41 -4.27
CA CYS A 134 7.70 0.25 -5.58
C CYS A 134 6.24 0.38 -6.02
N HIS A 135 5.72 1.60 -6.09
CA HIS A 135 4.29 1.83 -6.34
C HIS A 135 3.89 1.39 -7.77
N ARG A 136 4.80 1.47 -8.75
CA ARG A 136 4.62 0.97 -10.12
C ARG A 136 5.94 0.40 -10.63
N ALA A 137 5.89 -0.38 -11.71
CA ALA A 137 7.10 -0.73 -12.44
C ALA A 137 7.65 0.51 -13.16
N ASP A 138 8.97 0.59 -13.29
CA ASP A 138 9.63 1.70 -13.97
C ASP A 138 10.42 1.16 -15.18
N PRO A 139 9.93 1.37 -16.41
CA PRO A 139 10.61 0.88 -17.61
C PRO A 139 11.91 1.65 -17.91
N PHE A 140 12.17 2.77 -17.23
CA PHE A 140 13.32 3.64 -17.48
C PHE A 140 14.46 3.43 -16.50
N THR A 141 14.21 2.76 -15.37
CA THR A 141 15.24 2.41 -14.39
C THR A 141 15.61 0.93 -14.53
N PRO A 142 16.89 0.57 -14.68
CA PRO A 142 17.30 -0.83 -14.68
C PRO A 142 16.87 -1.54 -13.39
N MET A 143 16.30 -2.74 -13.51
CA MET A 143 15.81 -3.52 -12.37
C MET A 143 16.86 -3.69 -11.27
N GLU A 144 18.13 -3.91 -11.66
CA GLU A 144 19.22 -4.03 -10.70
C GLU A 144 19.44 -2.77 -9.86
N GLU A 145 19.27 -1.58 -10.43
CA GLU A 145 19.35 -0.33 -9.66
C GLU A 145 18.25 -0.26 -8.61
N THR A 146 17.00 -0.59 -9.00
CA THR A 146 15.85 -0.63 -8.10
C THR A 146 16.06 -1.64 -6.95
N VAL A 147 16.47 -2.87 -7.26
CA VAL A 147 16.73 -3.91 -6.24
C VAL A 147 17.82 -3.46 -5.26
N ARG A 148 18.93 -2.88 -5.75
CA ARG A 148 20.00 -2.33 -4.90
C ARG A 148 19.54 -1.15 -4.06
N ALA A 149 18.66 -0.31 -4.58
CA ALA A 149 18.10 0.82 -3.85
C ALA A 149 17.18 0.36 -2.71
N MET A 150 16.29 -0.60 -2.97
CA MET A 150 15.41 -1.16 -1.95
C MET A 150 16.19 -1.94 -0.88
N ASN A 151 17.20 -2.71 -1.28
CA ASN A 151 18.10 -3.36 -0.33
C ASN A 151 18.80 -2.33 0.58
N TYR A 152 19.31 -1.25 0.01
CA TYR A 152 19.93 -0.16 0.78
C TYR A 152 18.95 0.48 1.77
N VAL A 153 17.69 0.72 1.36
CA VAL A 153 16.65 1.25 2.27
C VAL A 153 16.46 0.34 3.50
N ILE A 154 16.48 -0.97 3.31
CA ILE A 154 16.37 -1.94 4.41
C ILE A 154 17.64 -1.95 5.28
N GLU A 155 18.84 -1.95 4.67
CA GLU A 155 20.11 -1.90 5.41
C GLU A 155 20.27 -0.63 6.26
N GLN A 156 19.66 0.49 5.85
CA GLN A 156 19.61 1.71 6.63
C GLN A 156 18.60 1.66 7.79
N GLY A 157 17.79 0.61 7.88
CA GLY A 157 16.74 0.46 8.90
C GLY A 157 15.51 1.32 8.65
N TRP A 158 15.32 1.88 7.44
CA TRP A 158 14.16 2.72 7.11
C TRP A 158 12.92 1.89 6.73
N ALA A 159 13.12 0.65 6.32
CA ALA A 159 12.06 -0.34 6.12
C ALA A 159 12.52 -1.73 6.58
N PHE A 160 11.60 -2.61 6.98
CA PHE A 160 11.94 -4.01 7.28
C PHE A 160 11.85 -4.91 6.05
N TYR A 161 10.85 -4.68 5.20
CA TYR A 161 10.60 -5.47 4.00
C TYR A 161 10.28 -4.55 2.83
N TRP A 162 10.50 -5.07 1.62
CA TRP A 162 10.06 -4.40 0.41
C TRP A 162 9.23 -5.32 -0.48
N GLY A 163 8.43 -4.68 -1.33
CA GLY A 163 7.63 -5.37 -2.32
C GLY A 163 7.22 -4.47 -3.47
N THR A 164 6.32 -4.99 -4.29
CA THR A 164 5.93 -4.39 -5.57
C THR A 164 4.45 -4.01 -5.55
N SER A 165 4.02 -3.18 -6.49
CA SER A 165 2.61 -2.89 -6.69
C SER A 165 2.33 -2.71 -8.16
N GLU A 166 1.35 -3.47 -8.66
CA GLU A 166 0.98 -3.49 -10.07
C GLU A 166 2.12 -3.92 -11.00
N TRP A 167 3.03 -4.76 -10.52
CA TRP A 167 4.06 -5.39 -11.36
C TRP A 167 3.51 -6.66 -12.01
N THR A 168 4.10 -7.06 -13.13
CA THR A 168 3.87 -8.36 -13.77
C THR A 168 4.65 -9.47 -13.05
N ALA A 169 4.23 -10.72 -13.23
CA ALA A 169 4.99 -11.85 -12.71
C ALA A 169 6.44 -11.88 -13.23
N GLN A 170 6.64 -11.49 -14.49
CA GLN A 170 7.97 -11.44 -15.11
C GLN A 170 8.90 -10.43 -14.41
N GLU A 171 8.43 -9.21 -14.15
CA GLU A 171 9.24 -8.19 -13.46
C GLU A 171 9.58 -8.60 -12.02
N ILE A 172 8.64 -9.25 -11.32
CA ILE A 172 8.86 -9.77 -9.97
C ILE A 172 9.91 -10.90 -10.00
N ILE A 173 9.82 -11.82 -10.97
CA ILE A 173 10.82 -12.89 -11.17
C ILE A 173 12.20 -12.28 -11.42
N GLU A 174 12.31 -11.29 -12.30
CA GLU A 174 13.58 -10.61 -12.60
C GLU A 174 14.18 -9.99 -11.33
N ALA A 175 13.37 -9.29 -10.53
CA ALA A 175 13.81 -8.72 -9.27
C ALA A 175 14.30 -9.78 -8.27
N CYS A 176 13.58 -10.91 -8.14
CA CYS A 176 14.00 -12.02 -7.30
C CYS A 176 15.32 -12.64 -7.78
N GLU A 177 15.49 -12.85 -9.09
CA GLU A 177 16.70 -13.44 -9.68
C GLU A 177 17.92 -12.54 -9.53
N ILE A 178 17.75 -11.23 -9.68
CA ILE A 178 18.81 -10.24 -9.43
C ILE A 178 19.18 -10.25 -7.95
N ALA A 179 18.20 -10.24 -7.05
CA ALA A 179 18.46 -10.30 -5.62
C ALA A 179 19.26 -11.57 -5.24
N ASP A 180 18.88 -12.73 -5.78
CA ASP A 180 19.58 -13.98 -5.56
C ASP A 180 21.02 -13.97 -6.06
N ARG A 181 21.21 -13.52 -7.31
CA ARG A 181 22.54 -13.43 -7.93
C ARG A 181 23.49 -12.54 -7.12
N LEU A 182 22.96 -11.49 -6.49
CA LEU A 182 23.74 -10.48 -5.79
C LEU A 182 23.78 -10.66 -4.27
N GLY A 183 23.07 -11.64 -3.71
CA GLY A 183 22.94 -11.83 -2.27
C GLY A 183 22.17 -10.70 -1.56
N LEU A 184 21.21 -10.08 -2.26
CA LEU A 184 20.36 -9.00 -1.76
C LEU A 184 19.00 -9.53 -1.31
N ILE A 185 18.24 -8.68 -0.62
CA ILE A 185 16.91 -9.00 -0.12
C ILE A 185 15.91 -9.02 -1.28
N ARG A 186 15.21 -10.14 -1.48
CA ARG A 186 14.11 -10.27 -2.46
C ARG A 186 12.91 -9.40 -2.08
N PRO A 187 12.11 -8.92 -3.05
CA PRO A 187 10.76 -8.50 -2.73
C PRO A 187 9.95 -9.72 -2.27
N VAL A 188 8.98 -9.55 -1.36
CA VAL A 188 8.25 -10.70 -0.77
C VAL A 188 6.72 -10.62 -0.91
N PHE A 189 6.19 -9.54 -1.48
CA PHE A 189 4.77 -9.37 -1.74
C PHE A 189 4.52 -8.41 -2.91
N ASP A 190 3.33 -8.52 -3.52
CA ASP A 190 2.79 -7.51 -4.44
C ASP A 190 1.49 -6.91 -3.88
N GLN A 191 1.18 -5.67 -4.27
CA GLN A 191 -0.12 -5.02 -4.09
C GLN A 191 -0.84 -4.88 -5.44
N PRO A 192 -1.55 -5.92 -5.92
CA PRO A 192 -2.31 -5.86 -7.17
C PRO A 192 -3.79 -5.53 -6.92
N GLN A 193 -4.46 -5.02 -7.96
CA GLN A 193 -5.92 -4.91 -7.97
C GLN A 193 -6.54 -6.31 -7.94
N TYR A 194 -7.54 -6.52 -7.08
CA TYR A 194 -8.27 -7.78 -7.07
C TYR A 194 -9.69 -7.61 -6.57
N HIS A 195 -10.65 -8.06 -7.39
CA HIS A 195 -12.08 -8.11 -7.08
C HIS A 195 -12.79 -8.97 -8.13
N ILE A 196 -14.10 -9.21 -7.98
CA ILE A 196 -14.81 -10.14 -8.90
C ILE A 196 -14.71 -9.75 -10.39
N LEU A 197 -14.53 -8.45 -10.70
CA LEU A 197 -14.35 -7.93 -12.06
C LEU A 197 -12.88 -7.84 -12.54
N GLU A 198 -11.89 -8.14 -11.68
CA GLU A 198 -10.45 -8.09 -11.99
C GLU A 198 -9.75 -9.21 -11.22
N ARG A 199 -9.48 -10.31 -11.93
CA ARG A 199 -9.02 -11.58 -11.34
C ARG A 199 -7.77 -12.13 -12.02
N SER A 200 -7.51 -11.72 -13.26
CA SER A 200 -6.56 -12.37 -14.15
C SER A 200 -5.14 -12.39 -13.57
N ARG A 201 -4.68 -11.26 -13.03
CA ARG A 201 -3.33 -11.16 -12.48
C ARG A 201 -3.14 -12.05 -11.25
N VAL A 202 -4.06 -11.95 -10.28
CA VAL A 202 -3.95 -12.69 -9.01
C VAL A 202 -4.19 -14.19 -9.18
N GLU A 203 -5.16 -14.59 -10.01
CA GLU A 203 -5.53 -16.00 -10.09
C GLU A 203 -4.76 -16.79 -11.14
N TYR A 204 -4.17 -16.13 -12.15
CA TYR A 204 -3.50 -16.81 -13.26
C TYR A 204 -2.04 -16.38 -13.42
N ASP A 205 -1.76 -15.07 -13.58
CA ASP A 205 -0.39 -14.59 -13.83
C ASP A 205 0.55 -14.89 -12.65
N PHE A 206 0.07 -14.69 -11.42
CA PHE A 206 0.88 -14.84 -10.21
C PHE A 206 1.00 -16.29 -9.69
N ASP A 207 0.37 -17.27 -10.35
CA ASP A 207 0.43 -18.69 -9.92
C ASP A 207 1.88 -19.19 -9.76
N VAL A 208 2.76 -18.80 -10.69
CA VAL A 208 4.19 -19.13 -10.64
C VAL A 208 4.88 -18.54 -9.41
N LEU A 209 4.49 -17.34 -8.97
CA LEU A 209 5.08 -16.65 -7.84
C LEU A 209 4.73 -17.34 -6.52
N TYR A 210 3.48 -17.79 -6.37
CA TYR A 210 3.04 -18.52 -5.19
C TYR A 210 3.77 -19.85 -5.07
N LYS A 211 3.90 -20.59 -6.18
CA LYS A 211 4.54 -21.91 -6.20
C LYS A 211 6.05 -21.83 -5.99
N LYS A 212 6.73 -20.87 -6.62
CA LYS A 212 8.20 -20.77 -6.61
C LYS A 212 8.73 -20.02 -5.39
N TYR A 213 8.06 -18.94 -4.97
CA TYR A 213 8.57 -18.02 -3.96
C TYR A 213 7.71 -17.93 -2.71
N ASN A 214 6.56 -18.62 -2.66
CA ASN A 214 5.55 -18.42 -1.61
C ASN A 214 5.22 -16.92 -1.46
N TYR A 215 5.03 -16.23 -2.60
CA TYR A 215 4.94 -14.78 -2.68
C TYR A 215 3.66 -14.24 -2.04
N GLY A 216 3.76 -13.14 -1.29
CA GLY A 216 2.64 -12.54 -0.57
C GLY A 216 1.78 -11.62 -1.44
N LEU A 217 0.57 -11.31 -0.95
CA LEU A 217 -0.33 -10.35 -1.58
C LEU A 217 -0.92 -9.38 -0.57
N THR A 218 -1.05 -8.14 -0.99
CA THR A 218 -1.80 -7.10 -0.29
C THR A 218 -2.80 -6.47 -1.25
N THR A 219 -3.85 -7.19 -1.64
CA THR A 219 -4.75 -6.77 -2.74
C THR A 219 -5.52 -5.49 -2.45
N TRP A 220 -5.72 -4.64 -3.46
CA TRP A 220 -6.45 -3.37 -3.32
C TRP A 220 -7.74 -3.29 -4.16
N SER A 221 -8.58 -2.31 -3.83
CA SER A 221 -9.91 -2.08 -4.41
C SER A 221 -10.86 -3.29 -4.41
N PRO A 222 -11.04 -4.03 -3.31
CA PRO A 222 -11.90 -5.23 -3.29
C PRO A 222 -13.35 -4.98 -3.70
N LEU A 223 -13.82 -3.72 -3.60
CA LEU A 223 -15.15 -3.29 -4.01
C LEU A 223 -15.18 -2.51 -5.34
N ALA A 224 -14.12 -2.57 -6.13
CA ALA A 224 -13.96 -1.84 -7.39
C ALA A 224 -14.34 -0.35 -7.27
N SER A 225 -13.65 0.37 -6.37
CA SER A 225 -13.97 1.78 -6.04
C SER A 225 -15.40 2.03 -5.55
N GLY A 226 -16.06 1.00 -5.01
CA GLY A 226 -17.42 1.04 -4.50
C GLY A 226 -18.48 0.52 -5.48
N ILE A 227 -18.12 0.15 -6.71
CA ILE A 227 -19.06 -0.39 -7.71
C ILE A 227 -19.76 -1.64 -7.21
N LEU A 228 -19.01 -2.56 -6.59
CA LEU A 228 -19.53 -3.83 -6.10
C LEU A 228 -20.43 -3.71 -4.86
N THR A 229 -20.72 -2.49 -4.41
CA THR A 229 -21.73 -2.25 -3.38
C THR A 229 -23.15 -2.11 -3.94
N GLY A 230 -23.30 -2.01 -5.27
CA GLY A 230 -24.58 -1.75 -5.94
C GLY A 230 -25.05 -0.29 -5.89
N LYS A 231 -24.31 0.61 -5.21
CA LYS A 231 -24.71 2.02 -5.01
C LYS A 231 -24.82 2.86 -6.29
N TYR A 232 -24.28 2.38 -7.41
CA TYR A 232 -24.29 3.08 -8.70
C TYR A 232 -25.36 2.57 -9.68
N SER A 233 -26.18 1.59 -9.28
CA SER A 233 -27.22 0.98 -10.13
C SER A 233 -28.30 1.96 -10.60
N LYS A 234 -28.45 3.11 -9.94
CA LYS A 234 -29.44 4.16 -10.27
C LYS A 234 -28.79 5.51 -10.60
N GLY A 235 -27.53 5.49 -11.05
CA GLY A 235 -26.72 6.70 -11.29
C GLY A 235 -25.67 6.94 -10.22
N ILE A 236 -24.96 8.06 -10.29
CA ILE A 236 -23.85 8.40 -9.38
C ILE A 236 -24.39 9.23 -8.21
N PRO A 237 -24.44 8.67 -6.97
CA PRO A 237 -24.90 9.43 -5.82
C PRO A 237 -23.95 10.57 -5.48
N GLU A 238 -24.48 11.69 -5.00
CA GLU A 238 -23.69 12.80 -4.47
C GLU A 238 -22.84 12.35 -3.27
N GLY A 239 -21.64 12.90 -3.14
CA GLY A 239 -20.68 12.55 -2.09
C GLY A 239 -20.06 11.15 -2.23
N SER A 240 -20.43 10.38 -3.27
CA SER A 240 -19.82 9.09 -3.55
C SER A 240 -18.44 9.25 -4.19
N ARG A 241 -17.61 8.19 -4.14
CA ARG A 241 -16.26 8.23 -4.72
C ARG A 241 -16.26 8.62 -6.21
N LEU A 242 -17.21 8.09 -6.98
CA LEU A 242 -17.34 8.38 -8.41
C LEU A 242 -17.86 9.80 -8.71
N SER A 243 -18.35 10.56 -7.73
CA SER A 243 -18.69 11.97 -7.94
C SER A 243 -17.48 12.91 -7.84
N ILE A 244 -16.34 12.43 -7.32
CA ILE A 244 -15.10 13.22 -7.17
C ILE A 244 -14.48 13.48 -8.55
N PRO A 245 -14.00 14.71 -8.86
CA PRO A 245 -13.44 15.05 -10.17
C PRO A 245 -12.36 14.09 -10.69
N LEU A 246 -11.45 13.63 -9.80
CA LEU A 246 -10.42 12.64 -10.12
C LEU A 246 -11.02 11.36 -10.76
N TYR A 247 -12.14 10.88 -10.22
CA TYR A 247 -12.80 9.66 -10.70
C TYR A 247 -13.68 9.89 -11.92
N LYS A 248 -14.16 11.12 -12.17
CA LYS A 248 -14.86 11.47 -13.43
C LYS A 248 -13.97 11.28 -14.65
N ASN A 249 -12.67 11.54 -14.52
CA ASN A 249 -11.72 11.31 -15.61
C ASN A 249 -11.40 9.82 -15.82
N LEU A 250 -11.42 9.01 -14.74
CA LEU A 250 -11.30 7.55 -14.83
C LEU A 250 -12.57 6.89 -15.38
N LEU A 251 -13.74 7.48 -15.12
CA LEU A 251 -15.05 7.05 -15.63
C LEU A 251 -15.10 7.04 -17.17
N ALA A 252 -14.50 8.04 -17.82
CA ALA A 252 -14.48 8.17 -19.28
C ALA A 252 -13.71 7.06 -20.03
N ASN A 253 -12.99 6.18 -19.30
CA ASN A 253 -12.13 5.13 -19.86
C ASN A 253 -12.64 3.70 -19.54
N GLY A 254 -13.96 3.46 -19.58
CA GLY A 254 -14.54 2.10 -19.55
C GLY A 254 -15.11 1.63 -18.21
N LEU A 255 -15.36 2.54 -17.26
CA LEU A 255 -16.01 2.18 -15.98
C LEU A 255 -17.52 1.94 -16.13
N GLU A 256 -18.16 2.53 -17.14
CA GLU A 256 -19.57 2.30 -17.48
C GLU A 256 -19.84 0.82 -17.77
N GLU A 257 -18.94 0.15 -18.49
CA GLU A 257 -19.01 -1.29 -18.74
C GLU A 257 -18.91 -2.11 -17.46
N LYS A 258 -18.18 -1.62 -16.45
CA LYS A 258 -18.04 -2.30 -15.15
C LYS A 258 -19.30 -2.11 -14.29
N ILE A 259 -19.95 -0.94 -14.36
CA ILE A 259 -21.24 -0.71 -13.68
C ILE A 259 -22.33 -1.57 -14.33
N ALA A 260 -22.37 -1.69 -15.66
CA ALA A 260 -23.37 -2.51 -16.36
C ALA A 260 -23.28 -4.02 -16.03
N LYS A 261 -22.14 -4.48 -15.51
CA LYS A 261 -21.91 -5.89 -15.12
C LYS A 261 -22.38 -6.21 -13.69
N VAL A 262 -22.86 -5.23 -12.92
CA VAL A 262 -23.19 -5.34 -11.49
C VAL A 262 -24.62 -4.87 -11.24
#